data_AF-A0A4Z2J2E3-F1
#
_entry.id   AF-A0A4Z2J2E3-F1
#
_cell.length_a   1.000
_cell.length_b   1.000
_cell.length_c   1.000
_cell.angle_alpha   90.00
_cell.angle_beta   90.00
_cell.angle_gamma   90.00
#
_symmetry.space_group_name_H-M   'P 1'
#
loop_
_entity.id
_entity.type
_entity.pdbx_description
1 polymer ?
#
loop_
_entity_poly.entity_id
_entity_poly.type
_entity_poly.pdbx_seq_one_letter_code
_entity_poly.pdbx_strand_id
1 'polypeptide(L)'
;MEEELFCVGCQERWVTSGGAEEPFGSDVLTLCVGCAPSRVLFRADMLQRRREEREAQELEWQREEEEKHNRLEVLRNQVRVVAEADPERMMADTAAWKGRHVTVEEFELRRPLYSINTYTDTQIVSDPRVRVERALRDAGLQHSQYAKEVLSIVTPFDALKHIVSDIEEPQQAA
;
A
#
# COMPACT_ATOMS: atom_id res chain seq x y z
N MET A 1 15.89 -58.28 -61.28
CA MET A 1 14.59 -58.21 -60.58
C MET A 1 14.56 -56.83 -59.96
N GLU A 2 14.07 -55.87 -60.73
CA GLU A 2 13.88 -54.49 -60.29
C GLU A 2 12.45 -54.41 -59.76
N GLU A 3 12.29 -54.23 -58.45
CA GLU A 3 10.97 -54.03 -57.85
C GLU A 3 10.58 -52.56 -58.05
N GLU A 4 9.68 -52.32 -59.01
CA GLU A 4 9.04 -51.03 -59.23
C GLU A 4 8.01 -50.78 -58.12
N LEU A 5 8.30 -49.89 -57.17
CA LEU A 5 7.30 -49.38 -56.23
C LEU A 5 6.69 -48.08 -56.78
N PHE A 6 5.40 -48.17 -57.08
CA PHE A 6 4.60 -47.15 -57.76
C PHE A 6 3.88 -46.25 -56.75
N CYS A 7 4.08 -44.92 -56.81
CA CYS A 7 3.26 -43.99 -56.03
C CYS A 7 1.93 -43.75 -56.76
N VAL A 8 0.86 -44.40 -56.28
CA VAL A 8 -0.48 -44.44 -56.92
C VAL A 8 -1.13 -43.05 -57.08
N GLY A 9 -0.59 -42.00 -56.42
CA GLY A 9 -1.19 -40.66 -56.42
C GLY A 9 -0.70 -39.67 -57.49
N CYS A 10 0.52 -39.82 -58.05
CA CYS A 10 1.14 -38.73 -58.83
C CYS A 10 1.63 -39.06 -60.25
N GLN A 11 1.51 -40.31 -60.72
CA GLN A 11 1.76 -40.68 -62.13
C GLN A 11 3.09 -40.18 -62.75
N GLU A 12 4.12 -39.90 -61.95
CA GLU A 12 5.46 -39.53 -62.43
C GLU A 12 6.49 -40.60 -62.04
N ARG A 13 7.38 -40.91 -62.99
CA ARG A 13 8.41 -41.94 -62.88
C ARG A 13 9.63 -41.40 -62.13
N TRP A 14 9.99 -42.04 -61.03
CA TRP A 14 11.22 -41.73 -60.32
C TRP A 14 12.38 -42.51 -60.95
N VAL A 15 13.48 -41.83 -61.26
CA VAL A 15 14.76 -42.45 -61.61
C VAL A 15 15.65 -42.38 -60.38
N THR A 16 15.98 -43.53 -59.79
CA THR A 16 16.98 -43.64 -58.73
C THR A 16 18.36 -43.73 -59.39
N SER A 17 19.14 -42.64 -59.37
CA SER A 17 20.59 -42.78 -59.58
C SER A 17 21.19 -43.37 -58.31
N GLY A 18 21.55 -44.65 -58.40
CA GLY A 18 22.03 -45.47 -57.29
C GLY A 18 23.31 -44.97 -56.63
N GLY A 19 23.41 -45.26 -55.33
CA GLY A 19 24.59 -45.05 -54.51
C GLY A 19 24.39 -45.62 -53.10
N ALA A 20 24.53 -46.95 -53.01
CA ALA A 20 24.99 -47.79 -51.90
C ALA A 20 24.82 -47.36 -50.41
N GLU A 21 24.27 -48.32 -49.64
CA GLU A 21 24.58 -48.69 -48.25
C GLU A 21 23.98 -47.85 -47.09
N GLU A 22 22.82 -48.32 -46.62
CA GLU A 22 22.32 -48.23 -45.23
C GLU A 22 23.19 -49.11 -44.29
N PRO A 23 23.29 -48.87 -42.96
CA PRO A 23 22.11 -48.62 -42.12
C PRO A 23 22.34 -47.73 -40.88
N PHE A 24 21.48 -46.74 -40.64
CA PHE A 24 21.09 -46.41 -39.27
C PHE A 24 19.73 -45.72 -39.30
N GLY A 25 18.77 -46.39 -38.68
CA GLY A 25 17.38 -45.97 -38.60
C GLY A 25 17.22 -44.53 -38.16
N SER A 26 16.60 -43.75 -39.03
CA SER A 26 15.76 -42.65 -38.59
C SER A 26 14.49 -42.74 -39.41
N ASP A 27 13.36 -42.89 -38.70
CA ASP A 27 12.03 -42.75 -39.25
C ASP A 27 11.84 -41.31 -39.75
N VAL A 28 12.45 -40.99 -40.89
CA VAL A 28 12.15 -39.79 -41.63
C VAL A 28 10.91 -40.14 -42.43
N LEU A 29 9.75 -39.82 -41.86
CA LEU A 29 8.49 -39.66 -42.58
C LEU A 29 8.77 -38.83 -43.83
N THR A 30 9.05 -39.53 -44.93
CA THR A 30 9.29 -38.94 -46.24
C THR A 30 7.92 -38.59 -46.77
N LEU A 31 7.42 -37.45 -46.30
CA LEU A 31 6.23 -36.82 -46.86
C LEU A 31 6.54 -36.51 -48.32
N CYS A 32 5.81 -37.14 -49.25
CA CYS A 32 5.88 -36.80 -50.68
C CYS A 32 5.62 -35.29 -50.84
N VAL A 33 6.69 -34.55 -51.10
CA VAL A 33 6.74 -33.09 -51.26
C VAL A 33 5.79 -32.59 -52.36
N GLY A 34 5.38 -33.46 -53.29
CA GLY A 34 4.54 -33.13 -54.44
C GLY A 34 3.01 -33.14 -54.23
N CYS A 35 2.45 -33.76 -53.18
CA CYS A 35 0.99 -33.97 -53.10
C CYS A 35 0.23 -32.93 -52.23
N ALA A 36 0.95 -32.04 -51.52
CA ALA A 36 0.36 -30.98 -50.67
C ALA A 36 0.40 -29.51 -51.19
N PRO A 37 0.83 -29.15 -52.42
CA PRO A 37 1.20 -27.77 -52.75
C PRO A 37 0.03 -26.79 -52.74
N SER A 38 -1.13 -27.17 -53.29
CA SER A 38 -2.24 -26.22 -53.47
C SER A 38 -2.87 -25.77 -52.14
N ARG A 39 -2.95 -26.67 -51.15
CA ARG A 39 -3.54 -26.35 -49.83
C ARG A 39 -2.59 -25.53 -48.95
N VAL A 40 -1.28 -25.74 -49.09
CA VAL A 40 -0.26 -25.00 -48.36
C VAL A 40 -0.14 -23.57 -48.90
N LEU A 41 -0.12 -23.40 -50.22
CA LEU A 41 -0.11 -22.08 -50.87
C LEU A 41 -1.38 -21.26 -50.54
N PHE A 42 -2.56 -21.89 -50.60
CA PHE A 42 -3.81 -21.22 -50.21
C PHE A 42 -3.81 -20.76 -48.74
N ARG A 43 -3.26 -21.59 -47.84
CA ARG A 43 -3.13 -21.21 -46.42
C ARG A 43 -2.10 -20.10 -46.22
N ALA A 44 -1.00 -20.10 -46.97
CA ALA A 44 -0.01 -19.04 -46.92
C ALA A 44 -0.59 -17.69 -47.38
N ASP A 45 -1.33 -17.68 -48.50
CA ASP A 45 -2.00 -16.48 -49.01
C ASP A 45 -3.08 -15.96 -48.05
N MET A 46 -3.89 -16.86 -47.46
CA MET A 46 -4.87 -16.49 -46.43
C MET A 46 -4.22 -15.93 -45.16
N LEU A 47 -3.05 -16.43 -44.76
CA LEU A 47 -2.31 -15.89 -43.62
C LEU A 47 -1.70 -14.53 -43.93
N GLN A 48 -1.22 -14.34 -45.15
CA GLN A 48 -0.66 -13.08 -45.61
C GLN A 48 -1.73 -11.98 -45.64
N ARG A 49 -2.90 -12.25 -46.23
CA ARG A 49 -4.05 -11.32 -46.21
C ARG A 49 -4.47 -10.93 -44.79
N ARG A 50 -4.54 -11.89 -43.86
CA ARG A 50 -4.85 -11.60 -42.45
C ARG A 50 -3.80 -10.74 -41.74
N ARG A 51 -2.53 -10.81 -42.16
CA ARG A 51 -1.47 -9.94 -41.62
C ARG A 51 -1.63 -8.53 -42.15
N GLU A 52 -1.80 -8.39 -43.46
CA GLU A 52 -2.02 -7.10 -44.12
C GLU A 52 -3.28 -6.39 -43.56
N GLU A 53 -4.37 -7.13 -43.32
CA GLU A 53 -5.60 -6.61 -42.70
C GLU A 53 -5.37 -6.12 -41.26
N ARG A 54 -4.52 -6.80 -40.48
CA ARG A 54 -4.19 -6.38 -39.11
C ARG A 54 -3.29 -5.16 -39.10
N GLU A 55 -2.27 -5.15 -39.95
CA GLU A 55 -1.37 -4.01 -40.12
C GLU A 55 -2.15 -2.76 -40.56
N ALA A 56 -3.09 -2.90 -41.49
CA ALA A 56 -3.98 -1.81 -41.90
C ALA A 56 -4.84 -1.29 -40.73
N GLN A 57 -5.46 -2.18 -39.95
CA GLN A 57 -6.24 -1.80 -38.77
C GLN A 57 -5.39 -1.12 -37.69
N GLU A 58 -4.18 -1.61 -37.45
CA GLU A 58 -3.24 -1.00 -36.49
C GLU A 58 -2.82 0.40 -36.94
N LEU A 59 -2.58 0.61 -38.23
CA LEU A 59 -2.26 1.92 -38.79
C LEU A 59 -3.44 2.90 -38.69
N GLU A 60 -4.67 2.44 -38.95
CA GLU A 60 -5.87 3.25 -38.77
C GLU A 60 -6.07 3.63 -37.29
N TRP A 61 -5.92 2.66 -36.38
CA TRP A 61 -6.00 2.91 -34.95
C TRP A 61 -4.97 3.93 -34.46
N GLN A 62 -3.72 3.83 -34.92
CA GLN A 62 -2.68 4.79 -34.56
C GLN A 62 -3.02 6.21 -35.04
N ARG A 63 -3.53 6.36 -36.26
CA ARG A 63 -3.97 7.67 -36.77
C ARG A 63 -5.10 8.26 -35.94
N GLU A 64 -6.08 7.44 -35.57
CA GLU A 64 -7.19 7.89 -34.71
C GLU A 64 -6.72 8.32 -33.32
N GLU A 65 -5.80 7.57 -32.71
CA GLU A 65 -5.21 7.92 -31.40
C GLU A 65 -4.37 9.21 -31.48
N GLU A 66 -3.58 9.38 -32.54
CA GLU A 66 -2.84 10.63 -32.78
C GLU A 66 -3.78 11.82 -32.93
N GLU A 67 -4.86 11.68 -33.69
CA GLU A 67 -5.88 12.74 -33.83
C GLU A 67 -6.56 13.07 -32.49
N LYS A 68 -6.94 12.06 -31.71
CA LYS A 68 -7.51 12.26 -30.37
C LYS A 68 -6.52 12.98 -29.47
N HIS A 69 -5.26 12.56 -29.47
CA HIS A 69 -4.20 13.18 -28.68
C HIS A 69 -4.03 14.65 -29.07
N ASN A 70 -3.96 14.96 -30.37
CA ASN A 70 -3.84 16.33 -30.87
C ASN A 70 -5.03 17.21 -30.45
N ARG A 71 -6.26 16.68 -30.52
CA ARG A 71 -7.47 17.40 -30.05
C ARG A 71 -7.41 17.67 -28.55
N LEU A 72 -6.95 16.70 -27.76
CA LEU A 72 -6.77 16.86 -26.32
C LEU A 72 -5.66 17.86 -25.97
N GLU A 73 -4.56 17.90 -26.71
CA GLU A 73 -3.51 18.91 -26.51
C GLU A 73 -4.01 20.32 -26.78
N VAL A 74 -4.80 20.52 -27.84
CA VAL A 74 -5.43 21.81 -28.13
C VAL A 74 -6.35 22.22 -26.98
N LEU A 75 -7.20 21.32 -26.49
CA LEU A 75 -8.09 21.58 -25.35
C LEU A 75 -7.30 21.87 -24.06
N ARG A 76 -6.23 21.11 -23.80
CA ARG A 76 -5.34 21.38 -22.67
C ARG A 76 -4.77 22.78 -22.79
N ASN A 77 -4.25 23.18 -23.94
CA ASN A 77 -3.69 24.52 -24.12
C ASN A 77 -4.75 25.64 -23.98
N GLN A 78 -6.01 25.38 -24.35
CA GLN A 78 -7.12 26.34 -24.18
C GLN A 78 -7.54 26.48 -22.70
N VAL A 79 -7.63 25.37 -21.97
CA VAL A 79 -8.17 25.34 -20.59
C VAL A 79 -7.06 25.46 -19.54
N ARG A 80 -5.78 25.31 -19.93
CA ARG A 80 -4.66 25.35 -19.00
C ARG A 80 -4.63 26.70 -18.30
N VAL A 81 -5.02 26.68 -17.03
CA VAL A 81 -4.84 27.81 -16.13
C VAL A 81 -3.34 27.95 -15.90
N VAL A 82 -2.77 29.03 -16.45
CA VAL A 82 -1.39 29.42 -16.16
C VAL A 82 -1.41 30.12 -14.81
N ALA A 83 -1.27 29.34 -13.74
CA ALA A 83 -0.95 29.87 -12.42
C ALA A 83 0.56 29.82 -12.24
N GLU A 84 1.14 30.92 -11.75
CA GLU A 84 2.54 30.91 -11.33
C GLU A 84 2.71 29.92 -10.18
N ALA A 85 3.84 29.21 -10.17
CA ALA A 85 4.16 28.32 -9.06
C ALA A 85 4.43 29.19 -7.84
N ASP A 86 3.46 29.23 -6.91
CA ASP A 86 3.59 29.91 -5.63
C ASP A 86 4.20 28.94 -4.61
N PRO A 87 5.53 29.03 -4.35
CA PRO A 87 6.21 28.13 -3.43
C PRO A 87 5.75 28.33 -1.99
N GLU A 88 5.28 29.52 -1.62
CA GLU A 88 4.77 29.79 -0.29
C GLU A 88 3.48 29.00 -0.06
N ARG A 89 2.56 28.98 -1.03
CA ARG A 89 1.35 28.15 -0.96
C ARG A 89 1.66 26.65 -0.94
N MET A 90 2.69 26.20 -1.65
CA MET A 90 3.09 24.79 -1.66
C MET A 90 3.66 24.34 -0.32
N MET A 91 4.40 25.21 0.35
CA MET A 91 5.07 24.92 1.62
C MET A 91 4.25 25.36 2.84
N ALA A 92 3.15 26.09 2.64
CA ALA A 92 2.30 26.56 3.71
C ALA A 92 1.51 25.42 4.35
N ASP A 93 1.38 25.51 5.66
CA ASP A 93 0.49 24.66 6.44
C ASP A 93 -0.96 24.75 5.95
N THR A 94 -1.62 23.60 5.83
CA THR A 94 -3.04 23.54 5.51
C THR A 94 -3.88 24.22 6.61
N ALA A 95 -5.07 24.71 6.25
CA ALA A 95 -5.97 25.35 7.22
C ALA A 95 -6.27 24.44 8.43
N ALA A 96 -6.37 23.13 8.21
CA ALA A 96 -6.53 22.14 9.28
C ALA A 96 -5.28 22.00 10.16
N TRP A 97 -4.08 22.12 9.59
CA TRP A 97 -2.82 22.08 10.34
C TRP A 97 -2.63 23.34 11.20
N LYS A 98 -3.04 24.51 10.71
CA LYS A 98 -2.98 25.76 11.48
C LYS A 98 -3.78 25.67 12.79
N GLY A 99 -4.91 24.97 12.81
CA GLY A 99 -5.70 24.71 14.02
C GLY A 99 -5.07 23.70 15.01
N ARG A 100 -3.94 23.07 14.66
CA ARG A 100 -3.15 22.26 15.60
C ARG A 100 -2.21 23.12 16.46
N HIS A 101 -1.84 24.30 15.97
CA HIS A 101 -1.11 25.31 16.73
C HIS A 101 -2.10 26.03 17.66
N VAL A 102 -2.35 25.40 18.80
CA VAL A 102 -3.22 25.92 19.86
C VAL A 102 -2.69 27.29 20.28
N THR A 103 -3.39 28.35 19.89
CA THR A 103 -3.22 29.66 20.51
C THR A 103 -3.74 29.60 21.95
N VAL A 104 -3.22 30.44 22.83
CA VAL A 104 -3.55 30.44 24.28
C VAL A 104 -5.07 30.53 24.52
N GLU A 105 -5.82 31.16 23.61
CA GLU A 105 -7.28 31.28 23.66
C GLU A 105 -8.02 29.95 23.38
N GLU A 106 -7.52 29.10 22.48
CA GLU A 106 -8.11 27.78 22.21
C GLU A 106 -7.82 26.76 23.33
N PHE A 107 -6.87 27.06 24.21
CA PHE A 107 -6.59 26.23 25.39
C PHE A 107 -7.75 26.24 26.38
N GLU A 108 -8.55 27.32 26.41
CA GLU A 108 -9.74 27.42 27.24
C GLU A 108 -10.86 26.47 26.78
N LEU A 109 -10.95 26.22 25.46
CA LEU A 109 -11.91 25.28 24.85
C LEU A 109 -11.54 23.80 25.08
N ARG A 110 -10.26 23.49 25.33
CA ARG A 110 -9.82 22.11 25.65
C ARG A 110 -10.04 21.73 27.11
N ARG A 111 -10.56 22.64 27.94
CA ARG A 111 -10.97 22.27 29.30
C ARG A 111 -12.16 21.30 29.20
N PRO A 112 -12.23 20.28 30.07
CA PRO A 112 -13.31 19.31 30.01
C PRO A 112 -14.66 20.03 30.16
N LEU A 113 -15.65 19.63 29.35
CA LEU A 113 -17.01 20.20 29.37
C LEU A 113 -17.70 20.04 30.73
N TYR A 114 -17.23 19.11 31.56
CA TYR A 114 -17.73 18.85 32.91
C TYR A 114 -16.59 18.87 33.93
N SER A 115 -16.92 19.18 35.18
CA SER A 115 -15.98 19.07 36.31
C SER A 115 -15.60 17.60 36.52
N ILE A 116 -14.34 17.27 36.29
CA ILE A 116 -13.81 15.94 36.62
C ILE A 116 -13.52 15.94 38.13
N ASN A 117 -14.26 15.13 38.89
CA ASN A 117 -14.06 14.96 40.34
C ASN A 117 -12.92 13.98 40.62
N THR A 118 -11.74 14.27 40.08
CA THR A 118 -10.51 13.49 40.29
C THR A 118 -9.45 14.36 40.94
N TYR A 119 -8.47 13.71 41.54
CA TYR A 119 -7.30 14.41 42.08
C TYR A 119 -6.44 14.96 40.95
N THR A 120 -5.94 16.18 41.12
CA THR A 120 -4.90 16.74 40.23
C THR A 120 -3.56 16.08 40.52
N ASP A 121 -2.64 16.11 39.56
CA ASP A 121 -1.29 15.57 39.76
C ASP A 121 -0.60 16.21 40.98
N THR A 122 -0.80 17.52 41.17
CA THR A 122 -0.33 18.24 42.36
C THR A 122 -0.92 17.74 43.67
N GLN A 123 -2.20 17.34 43.69
CA GLN A 123 -2.86 16.77 44.86
C GLN A 123 -2.41 15.33 45.12
N ILE A 124 -2.09 14.57 44.07
CA ILE A 124 -1.57 13.20 44.21
C ILE A 124 -0.15 13.23 44.78
N VAL A 125 0.70 14.13 44.28
CA VAL A 125 2.10 14.26 44.72
C VAL A 125 2.20 14.88 46.12
N SER A 126 1.18 15.59 46.59
CA SER A 126 1.18 16.12 47.96
C SER A 126 0.98 15.04 49.03
N ASP A 127 0.41 13.88 48.68
CA ASP A 127 0.22 12.78 49.64
C ASP A 127 1.57 12.17 50.07
N PRO A 128 1.90 12.17 51.38
CA PRO A 128 3.15 11.60 51.89
C PRO A 128 3.29 10.11 51.58
N ARG A 129 2.19 9.33 51.56
CA ARG A 129 2.22 7.90 51.23
C ARG A 129 2.66 7.68 49.78
N VAL A 130 2.18 8.49 48.85
CA VAL A 130 2.55 8.43 47.43
C VAL A 130 4.03 8.78 47.25
N ARG A 131 4.52 9.78 47.98
CA ARG A 131 5.95 10.17 47.94
C ARG A 131 6.87 9.06 48.45
N VAL A 132 6.47 8.38 49.52
CA VAL A 132 7.23 7.26 50.11
C VAL A 132 7.19 6.03 49.19
N GLU A 133 6.05 5.69 48.60
CA GLU A 133 5.95 4.60 47.62
C GLU A 133 6.88 4.84 46.43
N ARG A 134 6.88 6.07 45.89
CA ARG A 134 7.75 6.45 44.78
C ARG A 134 9.23 6.24 45.14
N ALA A 135 9.66 6.70 46.31
CA ALA A 135 11.03 6.52 46.77
C ALA A 135 11.40 5.03 46.92
N LEU A 136 10.49 4.20 47.43
CA LEU A 136 10.69 2.75 47.54
C LEU A 136 10.78 2.06 46.16
N ARG A 137 10.01 2.55 45.18
CA ARG A 137 10.06 2.06 43.79
C ARG A 137 11.37 2.47 43.11
N ASP A 138 11.82 3.71 43.29
CA ASP A 138 13.10 4.19 42.76
C ASP A 138 14.29 3.42 43.36
N ALA A 139 14.16 2.96 44.62
CA ALA A 139 15.12 2.09 45.29
C ALA A 139 14.97 0.58 44.94
N GLY A 140 13.97 0.19 44.15
CA GLY A 140 13.70 -1.21 43.78
C GLY A 140 13.13 -2.10 44.88
N LEU A 141 12.61 -1.52 45.97
CA LEU A 141 12.11 -2.23 47.15
C LEU A 141 10.59 -2.44 47.15
N GLN A 142 9.88 -2.11 46.06
CA GLN A 142 8.41 -2.05 46.05
C GLN A 142 7.69 -3.36 46.43
N HIS A 143 8.32 -4.51 46.21
CA HIS A 143 7.74 -5.83 46.50
C HIS A 143 8.23 -6.45 47.83
N SER A 144 9.12 -5.74 48.54
CA SER A 144 9.66 -6.23 49.80
C SER A 144 8.61 -6.19 50.93
N GLN A 145 8.79 -7.05 51.94
CA GLN A 145 7.98 -7.00 53.16
C GLN A 145 8.16 -5.67 53.89
N TYR A 146 9.38 -5.12 53.85
CA TYR A 146 9.72 -3.81 54.40
C TYR A 146 8.87 -2.68 53.81
N ALA A 147 8.68 -2.64 52.48
CA ALA A 147 7.83 -1.64 51.84
C ALA A 147 6.37 -1.70 52.34
N LYS A 148 5.84 -2.91 52.57
CA LYS A 148 4.47 -3.09 53.11
C LYS A 148 4.33 -2.57 54.53
N GLU A 149 5.35 -2.80 55.37
CA GLU A 149 5.39 -2.34 56.75
C GLU A 149 5.51 -0.81 56.82
N VAL A 150 6.35 -0.21 55.98
CA VAL A 150 6.50 1.26 55.95
C VAL A 150 5.21 1.93 55.45
N LEU A 151 4.60 1.42 54.38
CA LEU A 151 3.39 2.01 53.81
C LEU A 151 2.15 1.83 54.70
N SER A 152 2.11 0.81 55.57
CA SER A 152 1.03 0.64 56.54
C SER A 152 1.08 1.69 57.66
N ILE A 153 2.29 2.16 58.00
CA ILE A 153 2.51 3.18 59.03
C ILE A 153 2.20 4.59 58.52
N VAL A 154 2.53 4.89 57.26
CA VAL A 154 2.31 6.22 56.68
C VAL A 154 0.83 6.43 56.40
N THR A 155 0.19 7.40 57.06
CA THR A 155 -1.22 7.76 56.83
C THR A 155 -1.37 8.78 55.69
N PRO A 156 -2.46 8.70 54.91
CA PRO A 156 -2.81 9.76 53.97
C PRO A 156 -3.22 11.03 54.75
N PHE A 157 -2.96 12.20 54.16
CA PHE A 157 -3.02 13.51 54.82
C PHE A 157 -4.39 13.89 55.40
N ASP A 158 -5.47 13.19 55.02
CA ASP A 158 -6.84 13.49 55.49
C ASP A 158 -7.25 12.74 56.77
N ALA A 159 -6.48 11.75 57.24
CA ALA A 159 -6.80 11.06 58.50
C ALA A 159 -6.58 11.93 59.76
N LEU A 160 -5.91 13.08 59.63
CA LEU A 160 -5.59 13.97 60.75
C LEU A 160 -6.55 15.18 60.89
N LYS A 161 -7.41 15.45 59.90
CA LYS A 161 -8.33 16.61 59.96
C LYS A 161 -9.58 16.35 60.82
N HIS A 162 -10.00 15.08 60.97
CA HIS A 162 -11.15 14.72 61.82
C HIS A 162 -10.82 14.67 63.32
N ILE A 163 -9.55 14.72 63.73
CA ILE A 163 -9.13 14.67 65.14
C ILE A 163 -9.01 16.09 65.73
N VAL A 164 -8.86 17.12 64.89
CA VAL A 164 -8.65 18.51 65.33
C VAL A 164 -9.95 19.34 65.30
N SER A 165 -11.07 18.79 64.83
CA SER A 165 -12.37 19.49 64.83
C SER A 165 -13.12 19.45 66.17
N ASP A 166 -12.66 18.68 67.16
CA ASP A 166 -13.34 18.52 68.46
C ASP A 166 -12.77 19.45 69.57
N ILE A 167 -11.80 20.30 69.24
CA ILE A 167 -11.20 21.27 70.17
C ILE A 167 -11.21 22.63 69.50
N GLU A 168 -12.34 23.33 69.60
CA GLU A 168 -12.53 24.80 69.67
C GLU A 168 -13.89 25.19 69.09
N GLU A 169 -14.94 25.04 69.89
CA GLU A 169 -16.00 26.05 69.94
C GLU A 169 -16.01 26.59 71.37
N PRO A 170 -15.75 27.91 71.56
CA PRO A 170 -16.88 28.73 71.97
C PRO A 170 -16.90 30.16 71.38
N GLN A 171 -18.14 30.58 71.08
CA GLN A 171 -18.73 31.89 71.40
C GLN A 171 -18.22 33.11 70.60
N GLN A 172 -19.02 33.54 69.63
CA GLN A 172 -19.21 34.97 69.35
C GLN A 172 -20.68 35.32 69.55
N ALA A 173 -20.98 35.70 70.78
CA ALA A 173 -22.10 36.57 71.10
C ALA A 173 -21.65 38.02 70.91
N ALA A 174 -22.26 38.72 69.95
CA ALA A 174 -22.53 40.17 69.95
C ALA A 174 -23.32 40.55 68.70
#